data_AF-A0A9J6GWY2-F1
#
_entry.id   AF-A0A9J6GWY2-F1
#
_cell.length_a   1.000
_cell.length_b   1.000
_cell.length_c   1.000
_cell.angle_alpha   90.00
_cell.angle_beta   90.00
_cell.angle_gamma   90.00
#
_symmetry.space_group_name_H-M   'P 1'
#
loop_
_entity.id
_entity.type
_entity.pdbx_description
1 polymer ?
#
loop_
_entity_poly.entity_id
_entity_poly.type
_entity_poly.pdbx_seq_one_letter_code
_entity_poly.pdbx_strand_id
1 'polypeptide(L)'
;MDPASPTRMGNSVTCDTCTDPFLVKNSRDATSENEEETLASDHWLLRITLLAKAARRKWGQAKLTNWHEFRLQEVPPVLFTGSYTEWAKKITALQWQHVTTIQTTEKNPTVDNHLMHIWEALRSLTN
;
A
#
# COMPACT_ATOMS: atom_id res chain seq x y z
N MET A 1 -12.23 0.53 -20.82
CA MET A 1 -12.45 1.36 -19.63
C MET A 1 -13.59 2.29 -19.93
N ASP A 2 -14.50 2.43 -18.97
CA ASP A 2 -15.72 3.21 -19.12
C ASP A 2 -15.47 4.66 -18.68
N PRO A 3 -15.60 5.66 -19.58
CA PRO A 3 -15.47 7.07 -19.23
C PRO A 3 -16.51 7.54 -18.19
N ALA A 4 -17.61 6.81 -18.00
CA ALA A 4 -18.60 7.08 -16.96
C ALA A 4 -18.11 6.68 -15.55
N SER A 5 -17.01 5.92 -15.45
CA SER A 5 -16.40 5.49 -14.20
C SER A 5 -14.89 5.76 -14.23
N PRO A 6 -14.47 7.03 -14.11
CA PRO A 6 -13.07 7.41 -14.20
C PRO A 6 -12.23 6.73 -13.12
N THR A 7 -10.97 6.40 -13.41
CA THR A 7 -10.07 5.78 -12.42
C THR A 7 -9.21 6.81 -11.67
N ARG A 8 -9.19 8.03 -12.17
CA ARG A 8 -8.49 9.18 -11.57
C ARG A 8 -9.39 10.41 -11.58
N MET A 9 -9.47 11.08 -10.43
CA MET A 9 -10.13 12.36 -10.24
C MET A 9 -9.26 13.48 -10.81
N GLY A 10 -9.87 14.31 -11.64
CA GLY A 10 -9.29 15.54 -12.13
C GLY A 10 -9.19 16.63 -11.05
N ASN A 11 -8.70 17.79 -11.44
CA ASN A 11 -8.67 18.97 -10.60
C ASN A 11 -9.22 20.18 -11.37
N SER A 12 -9.05 21.40 -10.85
CA SER A 12 -9.53 22.63 -11.52
C SER A 12 -8.92 22.89 -12.91
N VAL A 13 -7.88 22.14 -13.30
CA VAL A 13 -7.14 22.29 -14.56
C VAL A 13 -7.31 21.07 -15.47
N THR A 14 -7.55 19.89 -14.91
CA THR A 14 -7.56 18.61 -15.63
C THR A 14 -8.86 17.87 -15.37
N CYS A 15 -9.46 17.28 -16.41
CA CYS A 15 -10.68 16.49 -16.26
C CYS A 15 -10.39 15.10 -15.67
N ASP A 16 -11.44 14.41 -15.23
CA ASP A 16 -11.37 13.02 -14.80
C ASP A 16 -10.85 12.11 -15.93
N THR A 17 -10.01 11.14 -15.58
CA THR A 17 -9.36 10.26 -16.58
C THR A 17 -9.38 8.79 -16.18
N CYS A 18 -9.22 7.91 -17.16
CA CYS A 18 -9.16 6.44 -16.98
C CYS A 18 -7.73 5.94 -17.24
N THR A 19 -6.77 6.35 -16.41
CA THR A 19 -5.34 6.11 -16.64
C THR A 19 -4.81 4.79 -16.09
N ASP A 20 -5.63 4.00 -15.39
CA ASP A 20 -5.17 2.80 -14.67
C ASP A 20 -5.55 1.49 -15.38
N PRO A 21 -4.81 1.06 -16.43
CA PRO A 21 -5.10 -0.16 -17.17
C PRO A 21 -4.91 -1.40 -16.30
N PHE A 22 -5.91 -2.27 -16.30
CA PHE A 22 -5.74 -3.64 -15.83
C PHE A 22 -5.74 -4.60 -17.02
N LEU A 23 -4.84 -5.58 -16.97
CA LEU A 23 -4.66 -6.57 -18.03
C LEU A 23 -4.97 -7.95 -17.45
N VAL A 24 -5.79 -8.71 -18.16
CA VAL A 24 -6.18 -10.05 -17.76
C VAL A 24 -5.79 -11.04 -18.84
N LYS A 25 -5.13 -12.13 -18.44
CA LYS A 25 -4.73 -13.23 -19.32
C LYS A 25 -5.48 -14.49 -18.92
N ASN A 26 -6.04 -15.19 -19.90
CA ASN A 26 -6.71 -16.49 -19.71
C ASN A 26 -7.91 -16.48 -18.73
N SER A 27 -8.62 -15.37 -18.62
CA SER A 27 -9.91 -15.29 -17.91
C SER A 27 -10.93 -14.59 -18.79
N ARG A 28 -12.16 -15.12 -18.82
CA ARG A 28 -13.28 -14.57 -19.60
C ARG A 28 -14.22 -13.71 -18.76
N ASP A 29 -14.27 -13.97 -17.45
CA ASP A 29 -15.23 -13.38 -16.53
C ASP A 29 -14.56 -12.36 -15.61
N ALA A 30 -13.73 -11.50 -16.19
CA ALA A 30 -13.06 -10.44 -15.46
C ALA A 30 -13.92 -9.19 -15.43
N THR A 31 -14.26 -8.71 -14.24
CA THR A 31 -14.92 -7.42 -14.06
C THR A 31 -14.05 -6.50 -13.23
N SER A 32 -14.21 -5.20 -13.46
CA SER A 32 -13.60 -4.15 -12.65
C SER A 32 -14.68 -3.16 -12.27
N GLU A 33 -14.69 -2.73 -11.01
CA GLU A 33 -15.52 -1.63 -10.54
C GLU A 33 -14.66 -0.57 -9.87
N ASN A 34 -15.07 0.69 -10.00
CA ASN A 34 -14.54 1.78 -9.20
C ASN A 34 -15.31 1.80 -7.87
N GLU A 35 -14.60 1.76 -6.75
CA GLU A 35 -15.19 1.77 -5.41
C GLU A 35 -15.69 3.16 -4.96
N GLU A 36 -15.37 4.21 -5.72
CA GLU A 36 -15.59 5.62 -5.35
C GLU A 36 -14.97 5.98 -3.99
N GLU A 37 -13.97 5.19 -3.57
CA GLU A 37 -13.16 5.43 -2.38
C GLU A 37 -11.74 5.80 -2.81
N THR A 38 -11.14 6.76 -2.11
CA THR A 38 -9.73 7.13 -2.29
C THR A 38 -8.96 6.99 -0.98
N LEU A 39 -7.67 6.70 -1.09
CA LEU A 39 -6.75 6.69 0.04
C LEU A 39 -5.92 7.99 0.05
N ALA A 40 -6.58 9.15 0.12
CA ALA A 40 -5.93 10.47 0.01
C ALA A 40 -5.04 10.64 -1.25
N SER A 41 -5.38 9.90 -2.30
CA SER A 41 -4.80 10.00 -3.64
C SER A 41 -5.84 10.60 -4.59
N ASP A 42 -5.38 11.13 -5.71
CA ASP A 42 -6.22 11.51 -6.85
C ASP A 42 -6.69 10.28 -7.67
N HIS A 43 -6.27 9.06 -7.31
CA HIS A 43 -6.74 7.82 -7.89
C HIS A 43 -7.83 7.15 -7.04
N TRP A 44 -8.82 6.59 -7.72
CA TRP A 44 -9.86 5.78 -7.11
C TRP A 44 -9.39 4.34 -6.89
N LEU A 45 -9.90 3.72 -5.82
CA LEU A 45 -9.71 2.29 -5.60
C LEU A 45 -10.51 1.49 -6.64
N LEU A 46 -9.82 0.54 -7.30
CA LEU A 46 -10.43 -0.35 -8.27
C LEU A 46 -10.50 -1.77 -7.71
N ARG A 47 -11.69 -2.36 -7.68
CA ARG A 47 -11.86 -3.77 -7.37
C ARG A 47 -11.95 -4.56 -8.65
N ILE A 48 -11.06 -5.53 -8.80
CA ILE A 48 -11.05 -6.46 -9.92
C ILE A 48 -11.54 -7.82 -9.44
N THR A 49 -12.64 -8.29 -10.01
CA THR A 49 -13.18 -9.62 -9.72
C THR A 49 -12.84 -10.57 -10.85
N LEU A 50 -12.25 -11.72 -10.51
CA LEU A 50 -11.84 -12.74 -11.46
C LEU A 50 -12.31 -14.11 -10.98
N LEU A 51 -12.93 -14.89 -11.88
CA LEU A 51 -13.26 -16.28 -11.60
C LEU A 51 -12.03 -17.17 -11.81
N ALA A 52 -11.29 -17.43 -10.74
CA ALA A 52 -10.12 -18.30 -10.76
C ALA A 52 -10.46 -19.70 -10.25
N LYS A 53 -9.84 -20.75 -10.82
CA LYS A 53 -9.82 -22.08 -10.19
C LYS A 53 -9.21 -21.94 -8.79
N ALA A 54 -9.88 -22.51 -7.78
CA ALA A 54 -9.44 -22.44 -6.39
C ALA A 54 -8.01 -23.01 -6.25
N ALA A 55 -7.02 -22.12 -6.20
CA ALA A 55 -5.68 -22.46 -5.76
C ALA A 55 -5.68 -22.51 -4.24
N ARG A 56 -4.92 -23.44 -3.66
CA ARG A 56 -4.70 -23.51 -2.21
C ARG A 56 -4.01 -22.21 -1.78
N ARG A 57 -4.75 -21.29 -1.15
CA ARG A 57 -4.19 -20.03 -0.66
C ARG A 57 -3.13 -20.35 0.39
N LYS A 58 -1.90 -19.91 0.16
CA LYS A 58 -0.82 -19.97 1.15
C LYS A 58 -0.86 -18.67 1.94
N TRP A 59 -1.23 -18.76 3.20
CA TRP A 59 -1.15 -17.64 4.13
C TRP A 59 0.31 -17.44 4.55
N GLY A 60 0.81 -16.24 4.33
CA GLY A 60 2.15 -15.81 4.72
C GLY A 60 2.12 -14.81 5.89
N GLN A 61 3.25 -14.12 6.06
CA GLN A 61 3.42 -13.05 7.05
C GLN A 61 3.64 -11.73 6.33
N ALA A 62 2.90 -10.70 6.75
CA ALA A 62 3.16 -9.32 6.35
C ALA A 62 3.95 -8.61 7.45
N LYS A 63 4.86 -7.71 7.08
CA LYS A 63 5.70 -6.95 8.00
C LYS A 63 5.32 -5.48 7.95
N LEU A 64 4.77 -4.96 9.03
CA LEU A 64 4.36 -3.56 9.15
C LEU A 64 5.32 -2.80 10.04
N THR A 65 5.92 -1.72 9.53
CA THR A 65 6.69 -0.79 10.36
C THR A 65 5.76 0.27 10.94
N ASN A 66 5.74 0.45 12.26
CA ASN A 66 5.08 1.61 12.86
C ASN A 66 5.95 2.86 12.61
N TRP A 67 5.64 3.58 11.53
CA TRP A 67 6.40 4.76 11.12
C TRP A 67 6.23 5.95 12.05
N HIS A 68 5.15 6.01 12.82
CA HIS A 68 4.97 7.07 13.82
C HIS A 68 6.00 6.93 14.95
N GLU A 69 6.00 5.76 15.61
CA GLU A 69 6.94 5.44 16.70
C GLU A 69 8.39 5.46 16.24
N PHE A 70 8.66 4.96 15.04
CA PHE A 70 10.01 4.98 14.47
C PHE A 70 10.54 6.41 14.27
N ARG A 71 9.68 7.35 13.86
CA ARG A 71 10.08 8.76 13.65
C ARG A 71 10.33 9.52 14.95
N LEU A 72 9.82 9.03 16.08
CA LEU A 72 10.09 9.58 17.41
C LEU A 72 11.45 9.15 17.96
N GLN A 73 12.11 8.17 17.33
CA GLN A 73 13.42 7.69 17.78
C GLN A 73 14.53 8.68 17.44
N GLU A 74 15.49 8.77 18.35
CA GLU A 74 16.70 9.55 18.12
C GLU A 74 17.56 8.90 17.02
N VAL A 75 17.79 9.63 15.93
CA VAL A 75 18.59 9.15 14.81
C VAL A 75 20.07 9.20 15.21
N PRO A 76 20.79 8.06 15.21
CA PRO A 76 22.19 8.06 15.59
C PRO A 76 23.00 8.96 14.64
N PRO A 77 23.89 9.83 15.16
CA PRO A 77 24.68 10.71 14.33
C PRO A 77 25.71 9.95 13.50
N VAL A 78 26.06 10.48 12.33
CA VAL A 78 27.14 9.97 11.49
C VAL A 78 28.46 10.42 12.11
N LEU A 79 29.21 9.49 12.71
CA LEU A 79 30.40 9.79 13.49
C LEU A 79 31.60 10.22 12.63
N PHE A 80 31.69 9.75 11.38
CA PHE A 80 32.78 10.12 10.45
C PHE A 80 32.38 9.94 8.98
N THR A 81 33.02 10.71 8.09
CA THR A 81 32.90 10.60 6.64
C THR A 81 33.34 9.20 6.19
N GLY A 82 32.43 8.46 5.52
CA GLY A 82 32.65 7.08 5.09
C GLY A 82 31.95 6.01 5.94
N SER A 83 31.32 6.38 7.06
CA SER A 83 30.58 5.45 7.94
C SER A 83 29.12 5.19 7.55
N TYR A 84 28.67 5.68 6.38
CA TYR A 84 27.25 5.61 5.97
C TYR A 84 26.68 4.20 5.94
N THR A 85 27.49 3.19 5.61
CA THR A 85 27.05 1.78 5.61
C THR A 85 26.71 1.29 7.01
N GLU A 86 27.54 1.62 8.01
CA GLU A 86 27.30 1.24 9.41
C GLU A 86 26.17 2.07 10.03
N TRP A 87 26.07 3.34 9.64
CA TRP A 87 24.93 4.18 10.00
C TRP A 87 23.62 3.60 9.45
N ALA A 88 23.58 3.23 8.16
CA ALA A 88 22.41 2.63 7.54
C ALA A 88 22.00 1.32 8.23
N LYS A 89 22.96 0.46 8.59
CA LYS A 89 22.70 -0.76 9.38
C LYS A 89 22.04 -0.44 10.72
N LYS A 90 22.49 0.62 11.42
CA LYS A 90 21.88 1.06 12.68
C LYS A 90 20.44 1.53 12.48
N ILE A 91 20.18 2.30 11.42
CA ILE A 91 18.83 2.75 11.06
C ILE A 91 17.92 1.58 10.73
N THR A 92 18.40 0.62 9.93
CA THR A 92 17.64 -0.60 9.62
C THR A 92 17.36 -1.41 10.89
N ALA A 93 18.33 -1.56 11.79
CA ALA A 93 18.15 -2.26 13.06
C ALA A 93 17.12 -1.55 13.97
N LEU A 94 17.15 -0.22 14.05
CA LEU A 94 16.14 0.59 14.72
C LEU A 94 14.76 0.36 14.10
N GLN A 95 14.66 0.40 12.76
CA GLN A 95 13.40 0.15 12.06
C GLN A 95 12.81 -1.22 12.43
N TRP A 96 13.64 -2.28 12.45
CA TRP A 96 13.22 -3.63 12.81
C TRP A 96 12.56 -3.73 14.19
N GLN A 97 12.96 -2.89 15.15
CA GLN A 97 12.35 -2.86 16.49
C GLN A 97 10.89 -2.37 16.47
N HIS A 98 10.52 -1.63 15.44
CA HIS A 98 9.16 -1.11 15.24
C HIS A 98 8.38 -1.90 14.17
N VAL A 99 8.89 -3.06 13.73
CA VAL A 99 8.20 -3.94 12.80
C VAL A 99 7.30 -4.91 13.55
N THR A 100 5.99 -4.80 13.34
CA THR A 100 5.01 -5.81 13.74
C THR A 100 4.79 -6.79 12.59
N THR A 101 4.80 -8.09 12.91
CA THR A 101 4.48 -9.13 11.93
C THR A 101 3.02 -9.52 12.06
N ILE A 102 2.26 -9.35 10.99
CA ILE A 102 0.84 -9.68 10.91
C ILE A 102 0.69 -10.99 10.15
N GLN A 103 0.01 -11.95 10.76
CA GLN A 103 -0.34 -13.19 10.08
C GLN A 103 -1.48 -12.93 9.11
N THR A 104 -1.27 -13.26 7.84
CA THR A 104 -2.37 -13.21 6.87
C THR A 104 -3.35 -14.35 7.16
N THR A 105 -4.64 -14.07 7.00
CA THR A 105 -5.73 -15.02 7.28
C THR A 105 -6.70 -15.00 6.13
N GLU A 106 -7.69 -15.89 6.13
CA GLU A 106 -8.74 -15.87 5.12
C GLU A 106 -9.48 -14.53 5.03
N LYS A 107 -9.66 -13.84 6.15
CA LYS A 107 -10.27 -12.52 6.22
C LYS A 107 -9.33 -11.40 5.75
N ASN A 108 -8.03 -11.54 5.99
CA ASN A 108 -6.99 -10.56 5.63
C ASN A 108 -5.88 -11.27 4.83
N PRO A 109 -6.14 -11.60 3.55
CA PRO A 109 -5.32 -12.54 2.78
C PRO A 109 -3.97 -11.97 2.37
N THR A 110 -3.92 -10.66 2.15
CA THR A 110 -2.73 -9.91 1.78
C THR A 110 -2.85 -8.53 2.40
N VAL A 111 -1.75 -8.03 2.93
CA VAL A 111 -1.66 -6.65 3.42
C VAL A 111 -0.54 -5.98 2.65
N ASP A 112 -0.88 -4.97 1.85
CA ASP A 112 0.10 -4.15 1.16
C ASP A 112 0.66 -3.11 2.15
N ASN A 113 1.96 -3.18 2.40
CA ASN A 113 2.64 -2.31 3.36
C ASN A 113 2.54 -0.82 2.99
N HIS A 114 2.52 -0.49 1.70
CA HIS A 114 2.42 0.87 1.21
C HIS A 114 0.99 1.41 1.42
N LEU A 115 -0.03 0.65 1.04
CA LEU A 115 -1.42 1.05 1.24
C LEU A 115 -1.78 1.16 2.72
N MET A 116 -1.22 0.28 3.56
CA MET A 116 -1.47 0.34 5.00
C MET A 116 -0.86 1.58 5.65
N HIS A 117 0.31 2.05 5.20
CA HIS A 117 0.88 3.30 5.69
C HIS A 117 -0.04 4.50 5.39
N ILE A 118 -0.59 4.54 4.18
CA ILE A 118 -1.54 5.59 3.78
C ILE A 118 -2.82 5.51 4.60
N TRP A 119 -3.30 4.30 4.88
CA TRP A 119 -4.47 4.07 5.71
C TRP A 119 -4.27 4.48 7.17
N GLU A 120 -3.10 4.21 7.75
CA GLU A 120 -2.72 4.71 9.08
C GLU A 120 -2.65 6.25 9.11
N ALA A 121 -2.09 6.88 8.07
CA ALA A 121 -2.04 8.34 7.97
C ALA A 121 -3.45 8.95 7.94
N LEU A 122 -4.38 8.36 7.18
CA LEU A 122 -5.78 8.77 7.15
C LEU A 122 -6.46 8.65 8.51
N ARG A 123 -6.23 7.54 9.23
CA ARG A 123 -6.79 7.34 10.58
C ARG A 123 -6.22 8.31 11.62
N SER A 124 -5.00 8.80 11.42
CA SER A 124 -4.40 9.83 12.29
C SER A 124 -4.96 11.24 12.06
N LEU A 125 -5.62 11.47 10.91
CA LEU A 125 -6.26 12.75 10.57
C LEU A 125 -7.74 12.80 10.97
N THR A 126 -8.35 11.65 11.23
CA THR A 126 -9.79 11.49 11.54
C THR A 126 -10.08 11.10 13.00
N ASN A 127 -9.04 10.84 13.81
CA ASN A 127 -9.12 10.71 15.27
C ASN A 127 -8.44 11.92 15.92
#